data_AF-A0A535ZZ61-F1
#
_entry.id   AF-A0A535ZZ61-F1
#
_cell.length_a   1.000
_cell.length_b   1.000
_cell.length_c   1.000
_cell.angle_alpha   90.00
_cell.angle_beta   90.00
_cell.angle_gamma   90.00
#
_symmetry.space_group_name_H-M   'P 1'
#
loop_
_entity.id
_entity.type
_entity.pdbx_description
1 polymer ?
#
loop_
_entity_poly.entity_id
_entity_poly.type
_entity_poly.pdbx_seq_one_letter_code
_entity_poly.pdbx_strand_id
1 'polypeptide(L)'
;MARRATRGARRGATPAIEPRIRDEVGAIAVVAFAVLSAVALATDQGAVLVWWRSILFDLLGWAAFLVPLALAGIALELWFGFVRRETILPIVGVIVVVLALLGLTRHYVHDGVAGGYLGGALAQAAATLFGQIGAPIALAALLLVGVVIAANRTLADLLAPVWRRREALGGLKPGTLIPGGTATRFDRLPGEPADGPPLPLRINMPEPRPPKAAPAQRPVARGPSGPETDAQAERVPFAVSTAGLPSAAVAAEGVLHADPPERPWTLPSIDLLEEGNVARSGEGEVRRNARLIEETLAHFGIAATVAEVSVG
;
A
#
# COMPACT_ATOMS: atom_id res chain seq x y z
N MET A 1 63.57 13.27 12.12
CA MET A 1 63.57 12.34 10.96
C MET A 1 62.58 11.20 11.24
N ALA A 2 61.36 11.27 10.69
CA ALA A 2 60.35 10.23 10.88
C ALA A 2 60.43 9.20 9.74
N ARG A 3 60.81 7.95 10.05
CA ARG A 3 60.84 6.84 9.09
C ARG A 3 59.41 6.42 8.76
N ARG A 4 58.99 6.68 7.52
CA ARG A 4 57.75 6.16 6.94
C ARG A 4 57.91 4.66 6.69
N ALA A 5 57.25 3.83 7.50
CA ALA A 5 57.15 2.40 7.27
C ALA A 5 56.27 2.15 6.03
N THR A 6 56.85 1.55 5.00
CA THR A 6 56.15 1.09 3.79
C THR A 6 55.30 -0.13 4.14
N ARG A 7 53.98 0.02 4.09
CA ARG A 7 53.03 -1.10 4.18
C ARG A 7 53.18 -1.95 2.92
N GLY A 8 53.78 -3.13 3.07
CA GLY A 8 53.90 -4.13 2.01
C GLY A 8 52.53 -4.51 1.47
N ALA A 9 52.36 -4.35 0.16
CA ALA A 9 51.21 -4.84 -0.58
C ALA A 9 51.15 -6.37 -0.46
N ARG A 10 50.21 -6.89 0.33
CA ARG A 10 49.87 -8.31 0.33
C ARG A 10 49.25 -8.62 -1.03
N ARG A 11 50.04 -9.24 -1.92
CA ARG A 11 49.54 -9.87 -3.15
C ARG A 11 48.54 -10.94 -2.73
N GLY A 12 47.25 -10.64 -2.88
CA GLY A 12 46.19 -11.62 -2.74
C GLY A 12 46.36 -12.66 -3.84
N ALA A 13 46.40 -13.94 -3.44
CA ALA A 13 46.29 -15.05 -4.38
C ALA A 13 44.94 -14.91 -5.09
N THR A 14 44.95 -14.59 -6.37
CA THR A 14 43.75 -14.65 -7.20
C THR A 14 43.33 -16.11 -7.31
N PRO A 15 42.09 -16.49 -6.96
CA PRO A 15 41.63 -17.86 -7.08
C PRO A 15 41.75 -18.31 -8.55
N ALA A 16 42.52 -19.38 -8.79
CA ALA A 16 42.80 -19.91 -10.13
C ALA A 16 41.62 -20.65 -10.80
N ILE A 17 40.43 -20.63 -10.18
CA ILE A 17 39.25 -21.36 -10.65
C ILE A 17 38.13 -20.34 -10.83
N GLU A 18 37.54 -20.33 -12.02
CA GLU A 18 36.39 -19.51 -12.38
C GLU A 18 35.28 -19.66 -11.30
N PRO A 19 34.73 -18.57 -10.75
CA PRO A 19 33.71 -18.61 -9.69
C PRO A 19 32.53 -19.53 -10.04
N ARG A 20 32.11 -19.51 -11.30
CA ARG A 20 31.02 -20.35 -11.83
C ARG A 20 31.27 -21.85 -11.67
N ILE A 21 32.50 -22.33 -11.90
CA ILE A 21 32.83 -23.76 -11.78
C ILE A 21 32.75 -24.20 -10.31
N ARG A 22 33.13 -23.31 -9.37
CA ARG A 22 33.04 -23.61 -7.94
C ARG A 22 31.59 -23.76 -7.49
N ASP A 23 30.71 -22.92 -8.00
CA ASP A 23 29.29 -22.96 -7.69
C ASP A 23 28.63 -24.22 -8.26
N GLU A 24 28.97 -24.61 -9.50
CA GLU A 24 28.48 -25.86 -10.13
C GLU A 24 28.94 -27.11 -9.37
N VAL A 25 30.23 -27.17 -8.99
CA VAL A 25 30.77 -28.28 -8.19
C VAL A 25 30.13 -28.33 -6.82
N GLY A 26 29.91 -27.17 -6.19
CA GLY A 26 29.20 -27.05 -4.92
C GLY A 26 27.76 -27.54 -5.03
N ALA A 27 27.03 -27.16 -6.08
CA ALA A 27 25.65 -27.59 -6.30
C ALA A 27 25.57 -29.11 -6.45
N ILE A 28 26.44 -29.70 -7.27
CA ILE A 28 26.50 -31.16 -7.45
C ILE A 28 26.79 -31.86 -6.13
N ALA A 29 27.73 -31.35 -5.33
CA ALA A 29 28.04 -31.91 -4.02
C ALA A 29 26.83 -31.85 -3.07
N VAL A 30 26.09 -30.74 -3.04
CA VAL A 30 24.87 -30.60 -2.21
C VAL A 30 23.76 -31.50 -2.71
N VAL A 31 23.55 -31.64 -4.02
CA VAL A 31 22.58 -32.60 -4.59
C VAL A 31 22.94 -34.03 -4.16
N ALA A 32 24.20 -34.43 -4.32
CA ALA A 32 24.65 -35.76 -3.92
C ALA A 32 24.40 -36.00 -2.42
N PHE A 33 24.68 -35.01 -1.57
CA PHE A 33 24.42 -35.10 -0.15
C PHE A 33 22.91 -35.14 0.19
N ALA A 34 22.08 -34.40 -0.54
CA ALA A 34 20.62 -34.45 -0.42
C ALA A 34 20.09 -35.86 -0.74
N VAL A 35 20.56 -36.46 -1.84
CA VAL A 35 20.20 -37.82 -2.25
C VAL A 35 20.69 -38.83 -1.23
N LEU A 36 21.93 -38.74 -0.76
CA LEU A 36 22.45 -39.60 0.30
C LEU A 36 21.63 -39.49 1.59
N SER A 37 21.20 -38.29 1.96
CA SER A 37 20.33 -38.06 3.11
C SER A 37 18.94 -38.68 2.91
N ALA A 38 18.35 -38.54 1.71
CA ALA A 38 17.08 -39.19 1.39
C ALA A 38 17.19 -40.72 1.46
N VAL A 39 18.27 -41.28 0.88
CA VAL A 39 18.55 -42.72 0.92
C VAL A 39 18.74 -43.17 2.38
N ALA A 40 19.51 -42.44 3.18
CA ALA A 40 19.73 -42.76 4.60
C ALA A 40 18.43 -42.83 5.40
N LEU A 41 17.43 -42.02 5.07
CA LEU A 41 16.12 -42.05 5.71
C LEU A 41 15.21 -43.16 5.16
N ALA A 42 15.43 -43.60 3.92
CA ALA A 42 14.60 -44.58 3.23
C ALA A 42 15.07 -46.04 3.41
N THR A 43 16.36 -46.26 3.71
CA THR A 43 16.93 -47.60 3.89
C THR A 43 17.61 -47.77 5.24
N ASP A 44 17.46 -48.95 5.83
CA ASP A 44 18.21 -49.38 7.02
C ASP A 44 19.53 -50.08 6.65
N GLN A 45 19.94 -50.04 5.38
CA GLN A 45 21.12 -50.74 4.89
C GLN A 45 22.36 -49.83 4.88
N GLY A 46 23.47 -50.35 5.41
CA GLY A 46 24.77 -49.68 5.42
C GLY A 46 25.06 -48.91 6.71
N ALA A 47 26.21 -49.18 7.33
CA ALA A 47 26.58 -48.61 8.63
C ALA A 47 26.63 -47.08 8.63
N VAL A 48 27.15 -46.48 7.54
CA VAL A 48 27.27 -45.02 7.41
C VAL A 48 25.90 -44.35 7.29
N LEU A 49 24.99 -44.93 6.51
CA LEU A 49 23.64 -44.39 6.31
C LEU A 49 22.81 -44.49 7.58
N VAL A 50 22.90 -45.62 8.30
CA VAL A 50 22.24 -45.78 9.60
C VAL A 50 22.79 -44.80 10.64
N TRP A 51 24.11 -44.65 10.74
CA TRP A 51 24.73 -43.67 11.64
C TRP A 51 24.30 -42.23 11.30
N TRP A 52 24.31 -41.87 10.02
CA TRP A 52 23.86 -40.56 9.56
C TRP A 52 22.40 -40.31 9.90
N ARG A 53 21.54 -41.30 9.65
CA ARG A 53 20.12 -41.25 10.03
C ARG A 53 19.95 -41.07 11.53
N SER A 54 20.70 -41.80 12.37
CA SER A 54 20.62 -41.65 13.82
C SER A 54 20.92 -40.22 14.24
N ILE A 55 21.97 -39.60 13.69
CA ILE A 55 22.28 -38.19 13.95
C ILE A 55 21.12 -37.28 13.54
N LEU A 56 20.52 -37.50 12.37
CA LEU A 56 19.39 -36.69 11.91
C LEU A 56 18.19 -36.80 12.86
N PHE A 57 17.83 -38.02 13.30
CA PHE A 57 16.71 -38.21 14.22
C PHE A 57 17.03 -37.75 15.66
N ASP A 58 18.26 -37.91 16.13
CA ASP A 58 18.66 -37.44 17.47
C ASP A 58 18.63 -35.91 17.55
N LEU A 59 19.10 -35.23 16.49
CA LEU A 59 19.14 -33.77 16.46
C LEU A 59 17.78 -33.16 16.10
N LEU A 60 17.13 -33.65 15.04
CA LEU A 60 15.94 -33.04 14.44
C LEU A 60 14.63 -33.81 14.69
N GLY A 61 14.71 -35.08 15.09
CA GLY A 61 13.53 -35.92 15.23
C GLY A 61 12.79 -36.11 13.91
N TRP A 62 11.46 -36.05 13.93
CA TRP A 62 10.62 -36.10 12.72
C TRP A 62 10.95 -35.04 11.66
N ALA A 63 11.57 -33.91 12.04
CA ALA A 63 11.99 -32.90 11.06
C ALA A 63 13.17 -33.38 10.19
N ALA A 64 13.80 -34.52 10.50
CA ALA A 64 14.81 -35.16 9.65
C ALA A 64 14.33 -35.36 8.20
N PHE A 65 13.04 -35.65 7.99
CA PHE A 65 12.46 -35.82 6.65
C PHE A 65 12.48 -34.54 5.80
N LEU A 66 12.58 -33.35 6.42
CA LEU A 66 12.71 -32.08 5.70
C LEU A 66 14.13 -31.82 5.22
N VAL A 67 15.14 -32.48 5.80
CA VAL A 67 16.56 -32.21 5.50
C VAL A 67 16.91 -32.48 4.03
N PRO A 68 16.56 -33.63 3.42
CA PRO A 68 16.83 -33.85 2.00
C PRO A 68 16.14 -32.82 1.11
N LEU A 69 14.92 -32.41 1.45
CA LEU A 69 14.15 -31.42 0.70
C LEU A 69 14.79 -30.03 0.81
N ALA A 70 15.24 -29.64 2.00
CA ALA A 70 15.94 -28.37 2.24
C ALA A 70 17.27 -28.33 1.47
N LEU A 71 18.05 -29.40 1.51
CA LEU A 71 19.30 -29.52 0.75
C LEU A 71 19.06 -29.47 -0.76
N ALA A 72 18.00 -30.12 -1.25
CA ALA A 72 17.62 -30.02 -2.66
C ALA A 72 17.24 -28.59 -3.06
N GLY A 73 16.51 -27.86 -2.21
CA GLY A 73 16.21 -26.44 -2.43
C GLY A 73 17.47 -25.58 -2.52
N ILE A 74 18.40 -25.75 -1.58
CA ILE A 74 19.70 -25.06 -1.56
C ILE A 74 20.53 -25.41 -2.80
N ALA A 75 20.53 -26.68 -3.20
CA ALA A 75 21.24 -27.12 -4.39
C ALA A 75 20.70 -26.48 -5.68
N LEU A 76 19.37 -26.37 -5.82
CA LEU A 76 18.74 -25.69 -6.94
C LEU A 76 19.12 -24.20 -6.96
N GLU A 77 19.07 -23.55 -5.81
CA GLU A 77 19.46 -22.14 -5.69
C GLU A 77 20.91 -21.88 -6.10
N LEU A 78 21.83 -22.77 -5.70
CA LEU A 78 23.23 -22.72 -6.09
C LEU A 78 23.43 -23.01 -7.59
N TRP A 79 22.69 -23.98 -8.14
CA TRP A 79 22.75 -24.36 -9.56
C TRP A 79 22.31 -23.21 -10.47
N PHE A 80 21.26 -22.50 -10.10
CA PHE A 80 20.76 -21.36 -10.88
C PHE A 80 21.52 -20.06 -10.62
N GLY A 81 22.55 -20.08 -9.76
CA GLY A 81 23.43 -18.93 -9.53
C GLY A 81 22.71 -17.74 -8.90
N PHE A 82 21.63 -17.97 -8.15
CA PHE A 82 20.92 -16.91 -7.41
C PHE A 82 21.70 -16.45 -6.17
N VAL A 83 23.01 -16.71 -6.07
CA VAL A 83 23.88 -16.30 -4.96
C VAL A 83 24.20 -14.80 -5.07
N ARG A 84 23.15 -13.97 -5.01
CA ARG A 84 23.28 -12.54 -4.70
C ARG A 84 23.31 -12.42 -3.18
N ARG A 85 23.97 -11.39 -2.63
CA ARG A 85 23.97 -11.11 -1.17
C ARG A 85 22.55 -11.03 -0.58
N GLU A 86 21.57 -10.74 -1.42
CA GLU A 86 20.14 -10.66 -1.11
C GLU A 86 19.53 -12.02 -0.69
N THR A 87 20.20 -13.14 -1.00
CA THR A 87 19.72 -14.51 -0.75
C THR A 87 20.06 -15.02 0.66
N ILE A 88 21.03 -14.41 1.33
CA ILE A 88 21.46 -14.82 2.67
C ILE A 88 20.32 -14.61 3.70
N LEU A 89 19.52 -13.54 3.53
CA LEU A 89 18.40 -13.22 4.40
C LEU A 89 17.30 -14.30 4.38
N PRO A 90 16.77 -14.74 3.22
CA PRO A 90 15.78 -15.81 3.17
C PRO A 90 16.27 -17.14 3.77
N ILE A 91 17.54 -17.51 3.57
CA ILE A 91 18.12 -18.73 4.15
C ILE A 91 18.08 -18.68 5.69
N VAL A 92 18.46 -17.54 6.28
CA VAL A 92 18.38 -17.34 7.74
C VAL A 92 16.93 -17.45 8.21
N GLY A 93 15.98 -16.87 7.46
CA GLY A 93 14.55 -17.00 7.74
C GLY A 93 14.09 -18.45 7.77
N VAL A 94 14.45 -19.25 6.75
CA VAL A 94 14.10 -20.68 6.67
C VAL A 94 14.67 -21.45 7.87
N ILE A 95 15.93 -21.18 8.25
CA ILE A 95 16.54 -21.80 9.43
C ILE A 95 15.75 -21.45 10.69
N VAL A 96 15.37 -20.18 10.88
CA VAL A 96 14.58 -19.75 12.04
C VAL A 96 13.20 -20.42 12.06
N VAL A 97 12.53 -20.54 10.91
CA VAL A 97 11.24 -21.25 10.80
C VAL A 97 11.39 -22.72 11.21
N VAL A 98 12.42 -23.39 10.70
CA VAL A 98 12.71 -24.79 11.04
C VAL A 98 12.94 -24.92 12.55
N LEU A 99 13.83 -24.13 13.14
CA LEU A 99 14.10 -24.17 14.58
C LEU A 99 12.85 -23.91 15.43
N ALA A 100 12.01 -22.93 15.05
CA ALA A 100 10.77 -22.63 15.74
C ALA A 100 9.77 -23.80 15.63
N LEU A 101 9.65 -24.43 14.47
CA LEU A 101 8.81 -25.62 14.26
C LEU A 101 9.30 -26.81 15.09
N LEU A 102 10.62 -27.04 15.18
CA LEU A 102 11.17 -28.11 16.03
C LEU A 102 10.87 -27.87 17.52
N GLY A 103 11.01 -26.64 17.98
CA GLY A 103 10.65 -26.27 19.36
C GLY A 103 9.16 -26.47 19.64
N LEU A 104 8.31 -26.03 18.71
CA LEU A 104 6.86 -26.13 18.86
C LEU A 104 6.40 -27.60 18.83
N THR A 105 6.95 -28.40 17.91
CA THR A 105 6.62 -29.83 17.83
C THR A 105 7.01 -30.57 19.10
N ARG A 106 8.17 -30.29 19.71
CA ARG A 106 8.56 -30.88 21.00
C ARG A 106 7.68 -30.43 22.16
N HIS A 107 7.19 -29.19 22.16
CA HIS A 107 6.32 -28.69 23.22
C HIS A 107 4.95 -29.38 23.23
N TYR A 108 4.36 -29.65 22.06
CA TYR A 108 3.05 -30.31 21.96
C TYR A 108 3.13 -31.84 21.94
N VAL A 109 4.16 -32.39 21.30
CA VAL A 109 4.35 -33.83 21.16
C VAL A 109 5.44 -34.28 22.10
N HIS A 110 5.04 -35.01 23.14
CA HIS A 110 5.94 -35.47 24.21
C HIS A 110 6.72 -36.73 23.83
N ASP A 111 6.48 -37.30 22.64
CA ASP A 111 7.19 -38.46 22.14
C ASP A 111 8.69 -38.16 22.02
N GLY A 112 9.54 -39.13 22.39
CA GLY A 112 11.01 -38.97 22.39
C GLY A 112 11.61 -38.64 21.01
N VAL A 113 10.82 -38.74 19.94
CA VAL A 113 11.23 -38.50 18.55
C VAL A 113 10.76 -37.14 18.02
N ALA A 114 9.86 -36.44 18.72
CA ALA A 114 9.32 -35.17 18.23
C ALA A 114 10.23 -33.98 18.55
N GLY A 115 10.65 -33.24 17.52
CA GLY A 115 11.50 -32.04 17.65
C GLY A 115 12.98 -32.29 18.00
N GLY A 116 13.38 -33.54 18.27
CA GLY A 116 14.77 -33.92 18.55
C GLY A 116 15.42 -33.14 19.71
N TYR A 117 16.74 -33.26 19.83
CA TYR A 117 17.51 -32.54 20.84
C TYR A 117 17.50 -31.02 20.62
N LEU A 118 17.57 -30.55 19.37
CA LEU A 118 17.55 -29.11 19.08
C LEU A 118 16.22 -28.47 19.45
N GLY A 119 15.10 -29.08 19.06
CA GLY A 119 13.77 -28.61 19.43
C GLY A 119 13.53 -28.68 20.93
N GLY A 120 14.02 -29.73 21.60
CA GLY A 120 14.03 -29.81 23.07
C GLY A 120 14.78 -28.67 23.75
N ALA A 121 16.01 -28.39 23.30
CA ALA A 121 16.80 -27.29 23.83
C ALA A 121 16.11 -25.92 23.62
N LEU A 122 15.54 -25.69 22.43
CA LEU A 122 14.80 -24.47 22.10
C LEU A 122 13.51 -24.33 22.92
N ALA A 123 12.72 -25.40 23.02
CA ALA A 123 11.49 -25.41 23.81
C ALA A 123 11.78 -25.19 25.29
N GLN A 124 12.84 -25.80 25.82
CA GLN A 124 13.26 -25.62 27.19
C GLN A 124 13.77 -24.20 27.44
N ALA A 125 14.58 -23.63 26.54
CA ALA A 125 15.01 -22.24 26.64
C ALA A 125 13.80 -21.29 26.64
N ALA A 126 12.85 -21.47 25.72
CA ALA A 126 11.61 -20.69 25.68
C ALA A 126 10.79 -20.86 26.96
N ALA A 127 10.67 -22.07 27.50
CA ALA A 127 9.96 -22.35 28.75
C ALA A 127 10.63 -21.71 29.97
N THR A 128 11.97 -21.64 30.01
CA THR A 128 12.68 -20.95 31.10
C THR A 128 12.50 -19.44 31.05
N LEU A 129 12.38 -18.86 29.86
CA LEU A 129 12.25 -17.40 29.67
C LEU A 129 10.81 -16.92 29.82
N PHE A 130 9.84 -17.64 29.25
CA PHE A 130 8.46 -17.21 29.11
C PHE A 130 7.46 -18.06 29.91
N GLY A 131 7.94 -19.07 30.63
CA GLY A 131 7.11 -20.05 31.32
C GLY A 131 6.49 -21.08 30.37
N GLN A 132 5.82 -22.08 30.94
CA GLN A 132 5.22 -23.18 30.16
C GLN A 132 4.14 -22.72 29.19
N ILE A 133 3.38 -21.68 29.56
CA ILE A 133 2.29 -21.13 28.74
C ILE A 133 2.83 -20.13 27.70
N GLY A 134 3.86 -19.36 28.05
CA GLY A 134 4.44 -18.36 27.16
C GLY A 134 5.40 -18.94 26.10
N ALA A 135 6.02 -20.11 26.37
CA ALA A 135 6.90 -20.79 25.43
C ALA A 135 6.29 -21.04 24.04
N PRO A 136 5.11 -21.66 23.91
CA PRO A 136 4.50 -21.90 22.60
C PRO A 136 4.15 -20.59 21.88
N ILE A 137 3.75 -19.55 22.62
CA ILE A 137 3.44 -18.22 22.05
C ILE A 137 4.72 -17.57 21.50
N ALA A 138 5.82 -17.61 22.25
CA ALA A 138 7.11 -17.08 21.82
C ALA A 138 7.66 -17.83 20.60
N LEU A 139 7.54 -19.17 20.59
CA LEU A 139 7.95 -19.99 19.45
C LEU A 139 7.07 -19.74 18.22
N ALA A 140 5.76 -19.57 18.40
CA ALA A 140 4.86 -19.21 17.30
C ALA A 140 5.17 -17.82 16.73
N ALA A 141 5.49 -16.84 17.59
CA ALA A 141 5.94 -15.52 17.15
C ALA A 141 7.27 -15.60 16.39
N LEU A 142 8.23 -16.39 16.89
CA LEU A 142 9.51 -16.62 16.22
C LEU A 142 9.32 -17.30 14.85
N LEU A 143 8.37 -18.24 14.75
CA LEU A 143 7.99 -18.87 13.49
C LEU A 143 7.45 -17.83 12.50
N LEU A 144 6.55 -16.95 12.93
CA LEU A 144 6.02 -15.89 12.07
C LEU A 144 7.12 -14.93 11.59
N VAL A 145 8.02 -14.52 12.49
CA VAL A 145 9.19 -13.69 12.14
C VAL A 145 10.07 -14.41 11.12
N GLY A 146 10.35 -15.70 11.34
CA GLY A 146 11.10 -16.53 10.41
C GLY A 146 10.45 -16.60 9.03
N VAL A 147 9.13 -16.77 8.95
CA VAL A 147 8.38 -16.81 7.68
C VAL A 147 8.48 -15.48 6.95
N VAL A 148 8.34 -14.36 7.66
CA VAL A 148 8.48 -13.02 7.06
C VAL A 148 9.90 -12.81 6.50
N ILE A 149 10.93 -13.25 7.24
CA ILE A 149 12.32 -13.17 6.76
C ILE A 149 12.56 -14.12 5.58
N ALA A 150 12.05 -15.35 5.64
CA ALA A 150 12.17 -16.37 4.60
C ALA A 150 11.48 -15.95 3.29
N ALA A 151 10.37 -15.23 3.41
CA ALA A 151 9.62 -14.72 2.27
C ALA A 151 10.45 -13.73 1.43
N ASN A 152 11.38 -13.00 2.05
CA ASN A 152 12.09 -11.85 1.47
C ASN A 152 11.15 -10.91 0.66
N ARG A 153 9.87 -10.93 1.04
CA ARG A 153 8.67 -10.35 0.42
C ARG A 153 7.69 -10.14 1.56
N THR A 154 6.85 -9.13 1.48
CA THR A 154 5.88 -8.88 2.55
C THR A 154 4.89 -10.06 2.65
N LEU A 155 4.35 -10.34 3.85
CA LEU A 155 3.34 -11.40 4.04
C LEU A 155 2.13 -11.22 3.10
N ALA A 156 1.85 -9.98 2.70
CA ALA A 156 0.84 -9.62 1.72
C ALA A 156 1.14 -10.20 0.32
N ASP A 157 2.39 -10.21 -0.13
CA ASP A 157 2.78 -10.75 -1.44
C ASP A 157 2.66 -12.28 -1.52
N LEU A 158 2.93 -12.98 -0.40
CA LEU A 158 2.77 -14.44 -0.31
C LEU A 158 1.30 -14.87 -0.27
N LEU A 159 0.45 -14.09 0.38
CA LEU A 159 -0.98 -14.38 0.48
C LEU A 159 -1.76 -13.92 -0.76
N ALA A 160 -1.26 -12.96 -1.53
CA ALA A 160 -1.92 -12.47 -2.73
C ALA A 160 -2.31 -13.56 -3.76
N PRO A 161 -1.46 -14.57 -4.09
CA PRO A 161 -1.87 -15.66 -4.97
C PRO A 161 -2.86 -16.64 -4.31
N VAL A 162 -2.80 -16.85 -3.00
CA VAL A 162 -3.77 -17.68 -2.26
C VAL A 162 -5.13 -16.99 -2.19
N TRP A 163 -5.14 -15.67 -2.00
CA TRP A 163 -6.33 -14.81 -1.91
C TRP A 163 -7.03 -14.63 -3.27
N ARG A 164 -6.27 -14.61 -4.36
CA ARG A 164 -6.82 -14.72 -5.73
C ARG A 164 -7.32 -16.13 -6.06
N ARG A 165 -6.66 -17.17 -5.55
CA ARG A 165 -7.06 -18.56 -5.81
C ARG A 165 -8.28 -18.98 -5.00
N ARG A 166 -8.51 -18.46 -3.80
CA ARG A 166 -9.78 -18.67 -3.07
C ARG A 166 -10.97 -18.02 -3.77
N GLU A 167 -10.77 -16.94 -4.53
CA GLU A 167 -11.81 -16.37 -5.41
C GLU A 167 -12.09 -17.30 -6.61
N ALA A 168 -11.14 -18.16 -6.98
CA ALA A 168 -11.30 -19.16 -8.04
C ALA A 168 -11.79 -20.54 -7.54
N LEU A 169 -11.49 -20.92 -6.29
CA LEU A 169 -11.87 -22.20 -5.66
C LEU A 169 -13.16 -22.11 -4.83
N GLY A 170 -13.44 -20.96 -4.24
CA GLY A 170 -14.76 -20.62 -3.72
C GLY A 170 -15.63 -20.18 -4.88
N GLY A 171 -16.34 -21.11 -5.51
CA GLY A 171 -17.23 -20.90 -6.67
C GLY A 171 -18.42 -19.96 -6.45
N LEU A 172 -18.29 -18.99 -5.55
CA LEU A 172 -19.20 -17.88 -5.39
C LEU A 172 -18.62 -16.72 -6.19
N LYS A 173 -18.85 -16.76 -7.50
CA LYS A 173 -18.92 -15.51 -8.26
C LYS A 173 -19.82 -14.54 -7.47
N PRO A 174 -19.48 -13.25 -7.37
CA PRO A 174 -20.41 -12.26 -6.83
C PRO A 174 -21.75 -12.41 -7.58
N GLY A 175 -22.79 -12.91 -6.89
CA GLY A 175 -24.12 -13.15 -7.48
C GLY A 175 -24.61 -14.60 -7.55
N THR A 176 -23.84 -15.64 -7.21
CA THR A 176 -24.39 -17.02 -7.20
C THR A 176 -25.16 -17.32 -5.90
N LEU A 177 -26.47 -17.53 -6.03
CA LEU A 177 -27.38 -17.90 -4.93
C LEU A 177 -27.10 -19.33 -4.45
N ILE A 178 -26.74 -19.49 -3.17
CA ILE A 178 -26.63 -20.79 -2.50
C ILE A 178 -28.05 -21.31 -2.24
N PRO A 179 -28.42 -22.53 -2.70
CA PRO A 179 -29.71 -23.12 -2.40
C PRO A 179 -29.73 -23.52 -0.92
N GLY A 180 -30.56 -22.82 -0.14
CA GLY A 180 -30.77 -23.12 1.28
C GLY A 180 -29.94 -22.23 2.21
N GLY A 181 -30.55 -21.14 2.68
CA GLY A 181 -30.29 -20.61 4.01
C GLY A 181 -29.14 -19.60 4.18
N THR A 182 -29.53 -18.32 4.25
CA THR A 182 -28.97 -17.26 5.12
C THR A 182 -27.64 -16.56 4.80
N ALA A 183 -27.02 -16.77 3.63
CA ALA A 183 -25.84 -15.96 3.28
C ALA A 183 -26.21 -14.64 2.55
N THR A 184 -26.22 -13.57 3.35
CA THR A 184 -25.83 -12.18 3.04
C THR A 184 -26.57 -11.44 1.93
N ARG A 185 -27.81 -11.06 2.24
CA ARG A 185 -28.47 -9.83 1.76
C ARG A 185 -27.86 -8.60 2.46
N PHE A 186 -26.56 -8.37 2.32
CA PHE A 186 -25.90 -7.18 2.89
C PHE A 186 -25.41 -6.18 1.84
N ASP A 187 -25.37 -6.57 0.56
CA ASP A 187 -25.02 -5.65 -0.55
C ASP A 187 -26.21 -5.05 -1.30
N ARG A 188 -27.44 -5.47 -0.97
CA ARG A 188 -28.63 -5.04 -1.72
C ARG A 188 -29.40 -3.97 -0.96
N LEU A 189 -29.14 -2.71 -1.27
CA LEU A 189 -30.07 -1.62 -0.97
C LEU A 189 -31.42 -1.93 -1.65
N PRO A 190 -32.57 -1.71 -0.98
CA PRO A 190 -33.87 -1.99 -1.58
C PRO A 190 -34.14 -0.98 -2.70
N GLY A 191 -33.92 -1.36 -3.97
CA GLY A 191 -34.26 -0.50 -5.10
C GLY A 191 -33.64 -0.84 -6.47
N GLU A 192 -32.58 -1.64 -6.53
CA GLU A 192 -31.92 -1.92 -7.82
C GLU A 192 -32.54 -3.12 -8.58
N PRO A 193 -32.98 -2.94 -9.83
CA PRO A 193 -33.33 -4.05 -10.71
C PRO A 193 -32.08 -4.84 -11.12
N ALA A 194 -32.21 -6.16 -11.16
CA ALA A 194 -31.22 -7.06 -11.73
C ALA A 194 -31.09 -6.80 -13.24
N ASP A 195 -29.85 -6.74 -13.72
CA ASP A 195 -29.50 -6.72 -15.15
C ASP A 195 -30.10 -5.56 -15.96
N GLY A 196 -29.81 -4.33 -15.53
CA GLY A 196 -29.91 -3.15 -16.39
C GLY A 196 -28.59 -2.88 -17.12
N PRO A 197 -28.61 -2.39 -18.38
CA PRO A 197 -27.40 -1.88 -19.02
C PRO A 197 -26.74 -0.79 -18.13
N PRO A 198 -25.40 -0.62 -18.19
CA PRO A 198 -24.69 0.33 -17.35
C PRO A 198 -25.38 1.69 -17.40
N LEU A 199 -25.77 2.20 -16.22
CA LEU A 199 -26.47 3.47 -16.10
C LEU A 199 -25.61 4.55 -16.80
N PRO A 200 -26.18 5.32 -17.75
CA PRO A 200 -25.42 6.32 -18.47
C PRO A 200 -24.93 7.39 -17.51
N LEU A 201 -23.63 7.74 -17.58
CA LEU A 201 -23.00 8.82 -16.81
C LEU A 201 -23.87 10.08 -16.87
N ARG A 202 -24.47 10.47 -15.75
CA ARG A 202 -25.30 11.68 -15.65
C ARG A 202 -24.39 12.88 -15.36
N ILE A 203 -24.26 13.77 -16.34
CA ILE A 203 -23.52 15.03 -16.20
C ILE A 203 -24.55 16.14 -15.99
N ASN A 204 -24.64 16.66 -14.77
CA ASN A 204 -25.48 17.81 -14.48
C ASN A 204 -24.70 19.07 -14.87
N MET A 205 -24.97 19.57 -16.07
CA MET A 205 -24.45 20.86 -16.54
C MET A 205 -25.49 21.95 -16.24
N PRO A 206 -25.15 23.05 -15.54
CA PRO A 206 -26.02 24.20 -15.48
C PRO A 206 -26.28 24.71 -16.90
N GLU A 207 -27.53 25.01 -17.25
CA GLU A 207 -27.86 25.55 -18.57
C GLU A 207 -27.01 26.81 -18.84
N PRO A 208 -26.36 26.92 -20.02
CA PRO A 208 -25.63 28.12 -20.38
C PRO A 208 -26.63 29.27 -20.38
N ARG A 209 -26.47 30.18 -19.40
CA ARG A 209 -27.28 31.38 -19.29
C ARG A 209 -27.24 32.08 -20.66
N PRO A 210 -28.39 32.30 -21.32
CA PRO A 210 -28.39 32.91 -22.64
C PRO A 210 -27.65 34.25 -22.56
N PRO A 211 -26.88 34.62 -23.60
CA PRO A 211 -26.17 35.89 -23.61
C PRO A 211 -27.21 36.98 -23.37
N LYS A 212 -27.00 37.76 -22.30
CA LYS A 212 -27.84 38.91 -21.97
C LYS A 212 -27.88 39.79 -23.21
N ALA A 213 -29.04 39.83 -23.87
CA ALA A 213 -29.24 40.71 -25.01
C ALA A 213 -28.79 42.11 -24.62
N ALA A 214 -27.91 42.70 -25.44
CA ALA A 214 -27.50 44.09 -25.30
C ALA A 214 -28.76 44.96 -25.10
N PRO A 215 -28.73 45.97 -24.21
CA PRO A 215 -29.92 46.74 -23.91
C PRO A 215 -30.46 47.36 -25.20
N ALA A 216 -31.58 46.84 -25.68
CA ALA A 216 -32.34 47.46 -26.74
C ALA A 216 -32.70 48.87 -26.28
N GLN A 217 -32.27 49.87 -27.06
CA GLN A 217 -32.60 51.28 -26.84
C GLN A 217 -34.12 51.38 -26.66
N ARG A 218 -34.55 51.83 -25.48
CA ARG A 218 -35.97 52.07 -25.22
C ARG A 218 -36.49 53.09 -26.23
N PRO A 219 -37.62 52.84 -26.92
CA PRO A 219 -38.23 53.86 -27.75
C PRO A 219 -38.67 55.01 -26.83
N VAL A 220 -38.27 56.23 -27.17
CA VAL A 220 -38.78 57.45 -26.55
C VAL A 220 -40.25 57.56 -26.94
N ALA A 221 -41.15 57.10 -26.07
CA ALA A 221 -42.57 57.37 -26.20
C ALA A 221 -42.82 58.84 -25.80
N ARG A 222 -43.06 59.68 -26.81
CA ARG A 222 -43.46 61.08 -26.67
C ARG A 222 -44.98 61.15 -26.50
N GLY A 223 -45.44 61.81 -25.46
CA GLY A 223 -46.80 62.36 -25.32
C GLY A 223 -47.14 62.76 -23.87
N PRO A 224 -48.12 63.66 -23.67
CA PRO A 224 -48.22 65.04 -24.14
C PRO A 224 -47.86 66.04 -23.03
N SER A 225 -47.56 67.27 -23.44
CA SER A 225 -47.21 68.44 -22.62
C SER A 225 -48.34 68.96 -21.72
N GLY A 226 -48.04 69.18 -20.43
CA GLY A 226 -48.86 69.89 -19.42
C GLY A 226 -48.20 69.83 -18.04
N PRO A 227 -48.35 70.84 -17.16
CA PRO A 227 -47.21 71.53 -16.57
C PRO A 227 -46.67 70.95 -15.25
N GLU A 228 -45.41 71.35 -15.01
CA GLU A 228 -44.57 71.22 -13.83
C GLU A 228 -45.32 71.20 -12.49
N THR A 229 -44.96 70.25 -11.61
CA THR A 229 -44.96 70.47 -10.17
C THR A 229 -43.85 69.62 -9.56
N ASP A 230 -42.89 70.32 -8.96
CA ASP A 230 -41.78 69.81 -8.19
C ASP A 230 -42.22 68.80 -7.13
N ALA A 231 -41.54 67.65 -7.09
CA ALA A 231 -41.34 66.87 -5.87
C ALA A 231 -40.22 65.85 -6.12
N GLN A 232 -38.98 66.31 -6.10
CA GLN A 232 -37.85 65.44 -5.84
C GLN A 232 -38.04 64.86 -4.43
N ALA A 233 -38.52 63.62 -4.36
CA ALA A 233 -38.51 62.85 -3.12
C ALA A 233 -37.05 62.58 -2.75
N GLU A 234 -36.53 63.44 -1.89
CA GLU A 234 -35.21 63.41 -1.31
C GLU A 234 -34.99 62.05 -0.61
N ARG A 235 -34.13 61.21 -1.19
CA ARG A 235 -33.66 59.99 -0.54
C ARG A 235 -32.73 60.39 0.60
N VAL A 236 -33.26 60.38 1.81
CA VAL A 236 -32.49 60.61 3.03
C VAL A 236 -31.37 59.56 3.12
N PRO A 237 -30.08 59.94 3.26
CA PRO A 237 -29.04 58.98 3.55
C PRO A 237 -29.25 58.42 4.95
N PHE A 238 -29.13 57.11 5.09
CA PHE A 238 -29.15 56.41 6.37
C PHE A 238 -28.00 56.93 7.25
N ALA A 239 -28.34 57.54 8.38
CA ALA A 239 -27.35 57.97 9.36
C ALA A 239 -26.83 56.74 10.12
N VAL A 240 -25.58 56.34 9.86
CA VAL A 240 -24.86 55.36 10.69
C VAL A 240 -24.52 56.05 12.01
N SER A 241 -25.07 55.56 13.13
CA SER A 241 -24.81 56.14 14.45
C SER A 241 -23.35 55.89 14.85
N THR A 242 -22.57 56.96 14.99
CA THR A 242 -21.19 56.94 15.50
C THR A 242 -21.12 57.22 17.01
N ALA A 243 -22.21 56.94 17.73
CA ALA A 243 -22.22 57.04 19.19
C ALA A 243 -21.31 55.96 19.80
N GLY A 244 -20.08 56.35 20.19
CA GLY A 244 -19.14 55.47 20.89
C GLY A 244 -17.70 55.49 20.37
N LEU A 245 -17.40 56.20 19.28
CA LEU A 245 -16.00 56.41 18.86
C LEU A 245 -15.40 57.57 19.68
N PRO A 246 -14.24 57.39 20.34
CA PRO A 246 -13.59 58.49 21.04
C PRO A 246 -13.24 59.60 20.04
N SER A 247 -13.66 60.83 20.38
CA SER A 247 -13.41 62.05 19.62
C SER A 247 -11.94 62.13 19.21
N ALA A 248 -11.73 62.41 17.92
CA ALA A 248 -10.44 62.49 17.22
C ALA A 248 -9.57 63.68 17.67
N ALA A 249 -9.34 63.81 18.98
CA ALA A 249 -8.45 64.81 19.57
C ALA A 249 -7.35 64.19 20.47
N VAL A 250 -7.32 62.86 20.64
CA VAL A 250 -6.24 62.17 21.37
C VAL A 250 -5.77 60.94 20.58
N ALA A 251 -5.10 61.20 19.45
CA ALA A 251 -4.26 60.21 18.76
C ALA A 251 -3.27 60.96 17.84
N ALA A 252 -2.66 62.02 18.36
CA ALA A 252 -1.48 62.63 17.76
C ALA A 252 -0.22 61.98 18.36
N GLU A 253 -0.10 60.66 18.27
CA GLU A 253 1.19 59.99 18.49
C GLU A 253 1.22 58.66 17.75
N GLY A 254 1.86 58.68 16.57
CA GLY A 254 2.54 57.50 16.05
C GLY A 254 1.76 56.56 15.14
N VAL A 255 1.16 57.02 14.04
CA VAL A 255 1.05 56.21 12.81
C VAL A 255 1.07 57.12 11.58
N LEU A 256 2.18 57.04 10.82
CA LEU A 256 2.35 57.41 9.40
C LEU A 256 1.68 58.71 8.91
N HIS A 257 2.51 59.76 8.78
CA HIS A 257 2.28 60.87 7.86
C HIS A 257 2.12 60.33 6.43
N ALA A 258 0.90 60.02 6.04
CA ALA A 258 0.51 60.06 4.65
C ALA A 258 -0.29 61.36 4.49
N ASP A 259 0.31 62.34 3.81
CA ASP A 259 -0.45 63.50 3.35
C ASP A 259 -1.70 62.99 2.60
N PRO A 260 -2.90 63.55 2.88
CA PRO A 260 -4.10 63.16 2.16
C PRO A 260 -3.81 63.32 0.66
N PRO A 261 -3.96 62.28 -0.17
CA PRO A 261 -3.66 62.41 -1.59
C PRO A 261 -4.50 63.55 -2.16
N GLU A 262 -3.86 64.55 -2.79
CA GLU A 262 -4.54 65.72 -3.38
C GLU A 262 -5.58 65.32 -4.44
N ARG A 263 -5.53 64.08 -4.93
CA ARG A 263 -6.52 63.52 -5.83
C ARG A 263 -7.53 62.71 -5.04
N PRO A 264 -8.82 63.09 -5.06
CA PRO A 264 -9.87 62.25 -4.49
C PRO A 264 -9.81 60.87 -5.14
N TRP A 265 -9.70 59.83 -4.31
CA TRP A 265 -9.69 58.45 -4.78
C TRP A 265 -10.96 58.19 -5.57
N THR A 266 -10.80 57.96 -6.88
CA THR A 266 -11.89 57.65 -7.79
C THR A 266 -11.92 56.15 -8.03
N LEU A 267 -13.11 55.56 -7.92
CA LEU A 267 -13.29 54.12 -8.09
C LEU A 267 -12.89 53.74 -9.54
N PRO A 268 -11.92 52.84 -9.73
CA PRO A 268 -11.56 52.37 -11.07
C PRO A 268 -12.73 51.65 -11.73
N SER A 269 -12.86 51.75 -13.07
CA SER A 269 -13.95 51.10 -13.78
C SER A 269 -13.80 49.58 -13.78
N ILE A 270 -14.93 48.89 -13.79
CA ILE A 270 -15.02 47.42 -13.77
C ILE A 270 -14.46 46.79 -15.06
N ASP A 271 -14.27 47.59 -16.12
CA ASP A 271 -13.79 47.15 -17.43
C ASP A 271 -12.29 46.83 -17.45
N LEU A 272 -11.58 47.16 -16.36
CA LEU A 272 -10.20 46.71 -16.13
C LEU A 272 -10.13 45.22 -15.76
N LEU A 273 -11.26 44.59 -15.43
CA LEU A 273 -11.33 43.17 -15.15
C LEU A 273 -11.40 42.38 -16.46
N GLU A 274 -10.57 41.34 -16.57
CA GLU A 274 -10.65 40.39 -17.66
C GLU A 274 -12.00 39.65 -17.59
N GLU A 275 -12.70 39.57 -18.72
CA GLU A 275 -13.99 38.89 -18.78
C GLU A 275 -13.76 37.39 -18.54
N GLY A 276 -14.37 36.85 -17.48
CA GLY A 276 -14.17 35.47 -17.07
C GLY A 276 -14.57 34.51 -18.19
N ASN A 277 -13.63 33.70 -18.66
CA ASN A 277 -13.93 32.64 -19.61
C ASN A 277 -14.85 31.62 -18.92
N VAL A 278 -16.05 31.43 -19.47
CA VAL A 278 -17.00 30.42 -18.97
C VAL A 278 -16.30 29.06 -18.98
N ALA A 279 -16.35 28.38 -17.84
CA ALA A 279 -15.53 27.23 -17.52
C ALA A 279 -15.35 26.26 -18.70
N ARG A 280 -14.10 25.85 -18.93
CA ARG A 280 -13.67 24.83 -19.90
C ARG A 280 -14.25 23.42 -19.67
N SER A 281 -15.26 23.27 -18.83
CA SER A 281 -15.90 21.99 -18.54
C SER A 281 -16.88 21.60 -19.64
N GLY A 282 -16.36 21.42 -20.86
CA GLY A 282 -17.11 20.78 -21.91
C GLY A 282 -17.45 19.34 -21.51
N GLU A 283 -18.61 18.86 -21.92
CA GLU A 283 -19.09 17.49 -21.65
C GLU A 283 -18.05 16.41 -22.06
N GLY A 284 -17.25 16.68 -23.10
CA GLY A 284 -16.15 15.81 -23.54
C GLY A 284 -14.95 15.76 -22.58
N GLU A 285 -14.64 16.84 -21.88
CA GLU A 285 -13.56 16.87 -20.88
C GLU A 285 -13.99 16.15 -19.60
N VAL A 286 -15.25 16.33 -19.19
CA VAL A 286 -15.85 15.62 -18.05
C VAL A 286 -15.81 14.10 -18.26
N ARG A 287 -16.20 13.61 -19.45
CA ARG A 287 -16.14 12.18 -19.78
C ARG A 287 -14.70 11.64 -19.79
N ARG A 288 -13.75 12.43 -20.28
CA ARG A 288 -12.32 12.05 -20.31
C ARG A 288 -11.78 11.91 -18.89
N ASN A 289 -12.09 12.87 -18.02
CA ASN A 289 -11.65 12.86 -16.62
C ASN A 289 -12.29 11.70 -15.86
N ALA A 290 -13.58 11.42 -16.08
CA ALA A 290 -14.25 10.25 -15.50
C ALA A 290 -13.52 8.93 -15.85
N ARG A 291 -13.20 8.72 -17.13
CA ARG A 291 -12.47 7.52 -17.58
C ARG A 291 -11.07 7.43 -16.98
N LEU A 292 -10.35 8.54 -16.88
CA LEU A 292 -9.02 8.57 -16.29
C LEU A 292 -9.04 8.17 -14.81
N ILE A 293 -10.06 8.60 -14.07
CA ILE A 293 -10.25 8.23 -12.66
C ILE A 293 -10.50 6.74 -12.52
N GLU A 294 -11.38 6.16 -13.36
CA GLU A 294 -11.65 4.72 -13.37
C GLU A 294 -10.39 3.89 -13.68
N GLU A 295 -9.61 4.30 -14.69
CA GLU A 295 -8.36 3.63 -15.07
C GLU A 295 -7.28 3.75 -13.98
N THR A 296 -7.19 4.90 -13.31
CA THR A 296 -6.23 5.12 -12.22
C THR A 296 -6.58 4.26 -11.02
N LEU A 297 -7.87 4.19 -10.64
CA LEU A 297 -8.33 3.34 -9.55
C LEU A 297 -8.15 1.85 -9.87
N ALA A 298 -8.35 1.46 -11.13
CA ALA A 298 -8.07 0.10 -11.59
C ALA A 298 -6.58 -0.28 -11.46
N HIS A 299 -5.64 0.66 -11.69
CA HIS A 299 -4.21 0.42 -11.45
C HIS A 299 -3.88 0.15 -9.97
N PHE A 300 -4.67 0.69 -9.05
CA PHE A 300 -4.60 0.38 -7.62
C PHE A 300 -5.42 -0.84 -7.20
N GLY A 301 -6.04 -1.55 -8.15
CA GLY A 301 -6.85 -2.74 -7.90
C GLY A 301 -8.25 -2.45 -7.36
N ILE A 302 -8.76 -1.22 -7.51
CA ILE A 302 -10.08 -0.80 -7.05
C ILE A 302 -11.03 -0.74 -8.26
N ALA A 303 -12.08 -1.56 -8.27
CA ALA A 303 -13.10 -1.54 -9.30
C ALA A 303 -14.20 -0.53 -8.93
N ALA A 304 -14.23 0.60 -9.64
CA ALA A 304 -15.20 1.68 -9.44
C ALA A 304 -15.68 2.25 -10.78
N THR A 305 -16.90 2.77 -10.82
CA THR A 305 -17.51 3.41 -12.00
C THR A 305 -18.12 4.74 -11.58
N VAL A 306 -17.94 5.79 -12.39
CA VAL A 306 -18.47 7.13 -12.09
C VAL A 306 -19.97 7.19 -12.41
N ALA A 307 -20.79 7.42 -11.39
CA ALA A 307 -22.26 7.46 -11.55
C ALA A 307 -22.81 8.86 -11.89
N GLU A 308 -22.23 9.90 -11.30
CA GLU A 308 -22.73 11.28 -11.41
C GLU A 308 -21.57 12.29 -11.35
N VAL A 309 -21.68 13.35 -12.16
CA VAL A 309 -20.76 14.49 -12.10
C VAL A 309 -21.58 15.78 -12.04
N SER A 310 -21.30 16.58 -11.01
CA SER A 310 -21.85 17.92 -10.83
C SER A 310 -20.79 18.95 -11.20
N VAL A 311 -21.02 19.70 -12.28
CA VAL A 311 -20.12 20.78 -12.70
C VAL A 311 -20.57 22.06 -12.00
N GLY A 312 -19.69 22.62 -11.15
CA GLY A 312 -19.92 23.85 -10.39
C GLY A 312 -19.40 25.11 -11.07
#